data_AF-A0A9X0XFN1-F1
#
_entry.id   AF-A0A9X0XFN1-F1
#
_cell.length_a   1.000
_cell.length_b   1.000
_cell.length_c   1.000
_cell.angle_alpha   90.00
_cell.angle_beta   90.00
_cell.angle_gamma   90.00
#
_symmetry.space_group_name_H-M   'P 1'
#
loop_
_entity.id
_entity.type
_entity.pdbx_description
1 polymer ?
#
loop_
_entity_poly.entity_id
_entity_poly.type
_entity_poly.pdbx_seq_one_letter_code
_entity_poly.pdbx_strand_id
1 'polypeptide(L)'
;MSGSGAVDYPDELKLAYWEKKKGSLPDKNEVADLLKALQKKHGAVAWAPFDPGWVKAAKTADELDEAFATRDRQWRSSVFALKKDANAVATAAQKMGKDKAAGKPVQEAAKAIGAAVDKFCSAIDDGADELKRLADKARGGLPSGDEDDDEDGPAWMEPKRLLQQLNLCKKDNDRNVQFAFVDKSDKAPGVLVLSPKQAGRSLFAKLQKETGVKTGAYGTTWMDGTQMMLQLDKPLGGLVKKLREPVKACGFRVTKIVLWNADGTVFEEEAEDTADPNATGGTTAPGQAAAPAADAAARFNARLKALLPRVQAAAGQPGGQDAKLLVSEAGVFARKQDFAKANALLDQAEARLGPAAPPPKAATAPTVVFTQSRLAWDKTRKLVQAELRKLELAVKDQSRDEPDYETIAANTQVIYQVLDFLDERLIDKLDEALNATLEDERRARQDEAREIIDEYLDYIRTDDMLQAIDDNGFVDVAIVSSLNACLTTVGKRLRA
;
A
#
# COMPACT_ATOMS: atom_id res chain seq x y z
N MET A 1 -15.11 23.55 29.61
CA MET A 1 -14.14 24.14 28.66
C MET A 1 -14.81 24.14 27.30
N SER A 2 -14.96 25.30 26.67
CA SER A 2 -15.56 25.39 25.34
C SER A 2 -14.69 24.59 24.37
N GLY A 3 -15.21 23.45 23.92
CA GLY A 3 -14.52 22.50 23.04
C GLY A 3 -14.38 23.06 21.64
N SER A 4 -13.56 24.10 21.48
CA SER A 4 -13.07 24.50 20.17
C SER A 4 -12.19 23.36 19.67
N GLY A 5 -12.47 22.81 18.48
CA GLY A 5 -11.63 21.81 17.83
C GLY A 5 -10.26 22.35 17.38
N ALA A 6 -9.91 23.58 17.79
CA ALA A 6 -8.62 24.19 17.53
C ALA A 6 -7.59 23.71 18.56
N VAL A 7 -6.40 23.34 18.08
CA VAL A 7 -5.24 23.11 18.95
C VAL A 7 -4.83 24.45 19.54
N ASP A 8 -4.89 24.54 20.88
CA ASP A 8 -4.50 25.75 21.60
C ASP A 8 -3.02 26.08 21.33
N TYR A 9 -2.71 27.37 21.20
CA TYR A 9 -1.36 27.84 20.91
C TYR A 9 -0.71 28.37 22.19
N PRO A 10 0.23 27.62 22.82
CA PRO A 10 0.81 27.99 24.10
C PRO A 10 1.40 29.39 24.10
N ASP A 11 1.25 30.11 25.21
CA ASP A 11 1.77 31.47 25.35
C ASP A 11 3.31 31.51 25.21
N GLU A 12 4.00 30.49 25.69
CA GLU A 12 5.45 30.34 25.56
C GLU A 12 5.91 30.17 24.10
N LEU A 13 5.02 29.85 23.16
CA LEU A 13 5.33 29.83 21.73
C LEU A 13 5.05 31.18 21.05
N LYS A 14 4.49 32.17 21.75
CA LYS A 14 4.27 33.53 21.24
C LYS A 14 5.49 34.38 21.49
N LEU A 15 6.03 35.02 20.45
CA LEU A 15 7.20 35.90 20.60
C LEU A 15 6.95 37.02 21.64
N ALA A 16 5.74 37.60 21.64
CA ALA A 16 5.33 38.66 22.56
C ALA A 16 5.36 38.26 24.05
N TYR A 17 5.31 36.95 24.37
CA TYR A 17 5.47 36.47 25.75
C TYR A 17 6.89 36.72 26.27
N TRP A 18 7.89 36.52 25.39
CA TRP A 18 9.29 36.65 25.74
C TRP A 18 9.81 38.09 25.65
N GLU A 19 9.25 38.92 24.77
CA GLU A 19 9.57 40.35 24.69
C GLU A 19 9.28 41.08 26.01
N LYS A 20 8.27 40.62 26.77
CA LYS A 20 7.94 41.16 28.10
C LYS A 20 8.94 40.73 29.19
N LYS A 21 9.71 39.67 28.95
CA LYS A 21 10.68 39.11 29.91
C LYS A 21 12.10 39.52 29.49
N LYS A 22 12.50 40.75 29.83
CA LYS A 22 13.79 41.35 29.46
C LYS A 22 14.96 40.38 29.70
N GLY A 23 15.76 40.14 28.65
CA GLY A 23 16.95 39.27 28.70
C GLY A 23 16.69 37.77 28.50
N SER A 24 15.45 37.36 28.21
CA SER A 24 15.11 35.94 27.98
C SER A 24 15.41 35.44 26.57
N LEU A 25 15.34 36.32 25.56
CA LEU A 25 15.75 36.03 24.18
C LEU A 25 16.73 37.12 23.73
N PRO A 26 17.93 36.76 23.23
CA PRO A 26 18.82 37.71 22.56
C PRO A 26 18.15 38.39 21.37
N ASP A 27 18.51 39.65 21.11
CA ASP A 27 18.07 40.37 19.92
C ASP A 27 18.54 39.62 18.66
N LYS A 28 17.63 39.38 17.71
CA LYS A 28 17.90 38.69 16.43
C LYS A 28 18.49 37.29 16.60
N ASN A 29 17.77 36.40 17.28
CA ASN A 29 18.13 34.98 17.35
C ASN A 29 17.22 34.12 16.45
N GLU A 30 17.77 32.98 16.02
CA GLU A 30 17.07 31.97 15.20
C GLU A 30 15.75 31.51 15.84
N VAL A 31 15.72 31.39 17.18
CA VAL A 31 14.52 30.97 17.92
C VAL A 31 13.37 31.97 17.74
N ALA A 32 13.61 33.27 17.82
CA ALA A 32 12.58 34.29 17.64
C ALA A 32 11.99 34.28 16.22
N ASP A 33 12.84 34.10 15.20
CA ASP A 33 12.41 34.01 13.81
C ASP A 33 11.54 32.76 13.58
N LEU A 34 11.94 31.62 14.14
CA LEU A 34 11.18 30.36 14.06
C LEU A 34 9.86 30.44 14.84
N LEU A 35 9.84 31.05 16.03
CA LEU A 35 8.61 31.27 16.80
C LEU A 35 7.61 32.13 16.01
N LYS A 36 8.09 33.23 15.41
CA LYS A 36 7.25 34.10 14.56
C LYS A 36 6.72 33.37 13.33
N ALA A 37 7.55 32.55 12.69
CA ALA A 37 7.15 31.73 11.55
C ALA A 37 6.09 30.69 11.94
N LEU A 38 6.30 29.97 13.04
CA LEU A 38 5.35 28.98 13.57
C LEU A 38 4.02 29.64 13.93
N GLN A 39 4.04 30.77 14.64
CA GLN A 39 2.84 31.51 15.02
C GLN A 39 2.05 31.97 13.79
N LYS A 40 2.74 32.45 12.75
CA LYS A 40 2.11 32.84 11.49
C LYS A 40 1.44 31.65 10.79
N LYS A 41 2.11 30.49 10.74
CA LYS A 41 1.56 29.28 10.12
C LYS A 41 0.38 28.72 10.90
N HIS A 42 0.45 28.68 12.23
CA HIS A 42 -0.69 28.29 13.08
C HIS A 42 -1.92 29.18 12.83
N GLY A 43 -1.72 30.50 12.78
CA GLY A 43 -2.81 31.44 12.47
C GLY A 43 -3.36 31.34 11.05
N ALA A 44 -2.64 30.71 10.13
CA ALA A 44 -3.10 30.46 8.76
C ALA A 44 -3.90 29.15 8.61
N VAL A 45 -3.91 28.29 9.62
CA VAL A 45 -4.73 27.08 9.62
C VAL A 45 -6.21 27.45 9.72
N ALA A 46 -7.01 26.94 8.79
CA ALA A 46 -8.46 27.02 8.87
C ALA A 46 -8.94 26.03 9.95
N TRP A 47 -9.15 26.49 11.17
CA TRP A 47 -9.56 25.65 12.30
C TRP A 47 -11.06 25.27 12.29
N ALA A 48 -11.89 26.06 11.61
CA ALA A 48 -13.35 25.88 11.59
C ALA A 48 -13.83 24.49 11.13
N PRO A 49 -13.23 23.82 10.12
CA PRO A 49 -13.62 22.48 9.72
C PRO A 49 -13.45 21.40 10.80
N PHE A 50 -12.60 21.64 11.80
CA PHE A 50 -12.30 20.71 12.88
C PHE A 50 -13.18 20.92 14.13
N ASP A 51 -14.08 21.92 14.11
CA ASP A 51 -15.02 22.14 15.21
C ASP A 51 -15.88 20.88 15.47
N PRO A 52 -16.04 20.41 16.73
CA PRO A 52 -16.75 19.17 17.03
C PRO A 52 -18.19 19.10 16.50
N GLY A 53 -18.81 20.23 16.16
CA GLY A 53 -20.11 20.28 15.51
C GLY A 53 -20.15 19.67 14.10
N TRP A 54 -19.00 19.40 13.48
CA TRP A 54 -18.92 18.90 12.11
C TRP A 54 -19.67 17.57 11.88
N VAL A 55 -19.69 16.70 12.88
CA VAL A 55 -20.37 15.40 12.81
C VAL A 55 -21.90 15.52 12.72
N LYS A 56 -22.48 16.65 13.15
CA LYS A 56 -23.94 16.87 13.17
C LYS A 56 -24.54 17.06 11.77
N ALA A 57 -23.72 17.35 10.78
CA ALA A 57 -24.16 17.55 9.40
C ALA A 57 -24.45 16.22 8.68
N ALA A 58 -23.85 15.11 9.13
CA ALA A 58 -24.04 13.80 8.53
C ALA A 58 -25.39 13.19 8.96
N LYS A 59 -26.12 12.64 7.99
CA LYS A 59 -27.39 11.92 8.20
C LYS A 59 -27.23 10.42 8.05
N THR A 60 -26.16 9.97 7.40
CA THR A 60 -25.85 8.57 7.14
C THR A 60 -24.40 8.25 7.50
N ALA A 61 -24.10 6.97 7.74
CA ALA A 61 -22.74 6.54 8.04
C ALA A 61 -21.76 6.87 6.89
N ASP A 62 -22.19 6.72 5.64
CA ASP A 62 -21.37 7.05 4.47
C ASP A 62 -21.02 8.55 4.40
N GLU A 63 -22.00 9.43 4.66
CA GLU A 63 -21.76 10.88 4.73
C GLU A 63 -20.79 11.25 5.86
N LEU A 64 -20.90 10.58 7.01
CA LEU A 64 -20.00 10.79 8.14
C LEU A 64 -18.57 10.35 7.81
N ASP A 65 -18.41 9.23 7.11
CA ASP A 65 -17.11 8.68 6.73
C ASP A 65 -16.41 9.55 5.69
N GLU A 66 -17.14 10.05 4.70
CA GLU A 66 -16.61 11.01 3.73
C GLU A 66 -16.22 12.34 4.40
N ALA A 67 -17.05 12.81 5.34
CA ALA A 67 -16.78 14.00 6.14
C ALA A 67 -15.53 13.82 7.02
N PHE A 68 -15.35 12.64 7.62
CA PHE A 68 -14.16 12.29 8.40
C PHE A 68 -12.91 12.24 7.51
N ALA A 69 -12.93 11.49 6.41
CA ALA A 69 -11.79 11.33 5.51
C ALA A 69 -11.30 12.67 4.95
N THR A 70 -12.21 13.58 4.62
CA THR A 70 -11.88 14.94 4.17
C THR A 70 -11.12 15.72 5.24
N ARG A 71 -11.58 15.64 6.50
CA ARG A 71 -10.97 16.34 7.64
C ARG A 71 -9.65 15.72 8.05
N ASP A 72 -9.54 14.41 8.09
CA ASP A 72 -8.28 13.71 8.36
C ASP A 72 -7.20 14.12 7.35
N ARG A 73 -7.53 14.14 6.05
CA ARG A 73 -6.62 14.63 5.01
C ARG A 73 -6.22 16.09 5.24
N GLN A 74 -7.18 16.96 5.57
CA GLN A 74 -6.91 18.36 5.85
C GLN A 74 -6.03 18.54 7.10
N TRP A 75 -6.27 17.76 8.16
CA TRP A 75 -5.49 17.76 9.40
C TRP A 75 -4.05 17.36 9.14
N ARG A 76 -3.83 16.23 8.43
CA ARG A 76 -2.51 15.75 8.03
C ARG A 76 -1.73 16.75 7.17
N SER A 77 -2.42 17.42 6.24
CA SER A 77 -1.75 18.38 5.34
C SER A 77 -1.42 19.73 5.98
N SER A 78 -2.28 20.24 6.88
CA SER A 78 -2.16 21.61 7.40
C SER A 78 -1.74 21.68 8.86
N VAL A 79 -2.29 20.83 9.73
CA VAL A 79 -2.01 20.83 11.17
C VAL A 79 -0.73 20.07 11.49
N PHE A 80 -0.55 18.87 10.93
CA PHE A 80 0.67 18.07 11.14
C PHE A 80 1.93 18.76 10.64
N ALA A 81 1.83 19.58 9.59
CA ALA A 81 2.95 20.39 9.11
C ALA A 81 3.52 21.32 10.20
N LEU A 82 2.67 21.77 11.15
CA LEU A 82 3.10 22.60 12.27
C LEU A 82 4.03 21.86 13.25
N LYS A 83 3.94 20.52 13.36
CA LYS A 83 4.84 19.72 14.21
C LYS A 83 6.28 19.84 13.74
N LYS A 84 6.52 19.83 12.43
CA LYS A 84 7.86 19.99 11.85
C LYS A 84 8.46 21.35 12.24
N ASP A 85 7.68 22.42 12.09
CA ASP A 85 8.11 23.77 12.44
C ASP A 85 8.31 23.93 13.96
N ALA A 86 7.45 23.33 14.78
CA ALA A 86 7.58 23.33 16.23
C ALA A 86 8.84 22.58 16.68
N ASN A 87 9.14 21.42 16.09
CA ASN A 87 10.37 20.68 16.38
C ASN A 87 11.63 21.49 15.99
N ALA A 88 11.59 22.24 14.89
CA ALA A 88 12.68 23.17 14.55
C ALA A 88 12.88 24.25 15.63
N VAL A 89 11.78 24.81 16.18
CA VAL A 89 11.84 25.72 17.34
C VAL A 89 12.48 25.03 18.54
N ALA A 90 12.08 23.80 18.88
CA ALA A 90 12.66 23.06 20.00
C ALA A 90 14.15 22.78 19.82
N THR A 91 14.59 22.37 18.63
CA THR A 91 16.02 22.16 18.32
C THR A 91 16.82 23.45 18.48
N ALA A 92 16.33 24.57 17.94
CA ALA A 92 16.98 25.87 18.07
C ALA A 92 17.03 26.34 19.54
N ALA A 93 15.93 26.15 20.28
CA ALA A 93 15.86 26.46 21.71
C ALA A 93 16.84 25.61 22.52
N GLN A 94 16.94 24.30 22.23
CA GLN A 94 17.90 23.41 22.90
C GLN A 94 19.35 23.84 22.64
N LYS A 95 19.68 24.21 21.39
CA LYS A 95 21.00 24.75 21.04
C LYS A 95 21.30 26.03 21.82
N MET A 96 20.33 26.96 21.88
CA MET A 96 20.44 28.20 22.65
C MET A 96 20.62 27.94 24.15
N GLY A 97 19.90 26.96 24.73
CA GLY A 97 20.00 26.61 26.14
C GLY A 97 21.30 25.89 26.52
N LYS A 98 21.95 25.22 25.57
CA LYS A 98 23.26 24.56 25.76
C LYS A 98 24.45 25.51 25.63
N ASP A 99 24.23 26.73 25.14
CA ASP A 99 25.29 27.73 25.07
C ASP A 99 25.72 28.16 26.48
N LYS A 100 26.98 27.85 26.83
CA LYS A 100 27.57 28.19 28.13
C LYS A 100 27.78 29.69 28.29
N ALA A 101 27.84 30.45 27.19
CA ALA A 101 27.90 31.90 27.23
C ALA A 101 26.53 32.55 27.48
N ALA A 102 25.43 31.81 27.30
CA ALA A 102 24.09 32.31 27.56
C ALA A 102 23.84 32.46 29.07
N GLY A 103 23.29 33.61 29.46
CA GLY A 103 22.88 33.85 30.85
C GLY A 103 21.72 32.94 31.27
N LYS A 104 21.59 32.70 32.59
CA LYS A 104 20.52 31.87 33.18
C LYS A 104 19.11 32.17 32.64
N PRO A 105 18.68 33.43 32.45
CA PRO A 105 17.34 33.72 31.89
C PRO A 105 17.12 33.14 30.49
N VAL A 106 18.16 33.12 29.64
CA VAL A 106 18.09 32.56 28.28
C VAL A 106 17.98 31.03 28.32
N GLN A 107 18.70 30.38 29.24
CA GLN A 107 18.63 28.93 29.41
C GLN A 107 17.26 28.49 29.94
N GLU A 108 16.68 29.25 30.88
CA GLU A 108 15.32 29.00 31.39
C GLU A 108 14.26 29.22 30.30
N ALA A 109 14.42 30.25 29.47
CA ALA A 109 13.55 30.48 28.32
C ALA A 109 13.63 29.35 27.30
N ALA A 110 14.84 28.91 26.94
CA ALA A 110 15.07 27.76 26.07
C ALA A 110 14.33 26.51 26.55
N LYS A 111 14.47 26.18 27.85
CA LYS A 111 13.80 25.02 28.46
C LYS A 111 12.28 25.13 28.42
N ALA A 112 11.74 26.31 28.74
CA ALA A 112 10.31 26.56 28.72
C ALA A 112 9.72 26.48 27.30
N ILE A 113 10.43 27.00 26.30
CA ILE A 113 10.05 26.88 24.88
C ILE A 113 10.03 25.41 24.46
N GLY A 114 11.07 24.63 24.78
CA GLY A 114 11.10 23.19 24.49
C GLY A 114 9.91 22.44 25.09
N ALA A 115 9.63 22.66 26.37
CA ALA A 115 8.48 22.04 27.03
C ALA A 115 7.12 22.47 26.44
N ALA A 116 7.02 23.70 25.92
CA ALA A 116 5.82 24.18 25.25
C ALA A 116 5.65 23.58 23.85
N VAL A 117 6.75 23.36 23.11
CA VAL A 117 6.74 22.63 21.84
C VAL A 117 6.26 21.19 22.06
N ASP A 118 6.77 20.49 23.07
CA ASP A 118 6.37 19.11 23.36
C ASP A 118 4.86 19.02 23.59
N LYS A 119 4.32 19.90 24.45
CA LYS A 119 2.87 19.99 24.71
C LYS A 119 2.07 20.30 23.46
N PHE A 120 2.55 21.23 22.63
CA PHE A 120 1.88 21.61 21.39
C PHE A 120 1.87 20.45 20.38
N CYS A 121 2.96 19.69 20.28
CA CYS A 121 3.03 18.50 19.43
C CYS A 121 2.08 17.40 19.92
N SER A 122 2.02 17.14 21.23
CA SER A 122 1.05 16.20 21.81
C SER A 122 -0.39 16.64 21.52
N ALA A 123 -0.71 17.92 21.67
CA ALA A 123 -2.05 18.43 21.38
C ALA A 123 -2.45 18.29 19.89
N ILE A 124 -1.48 18.30 18.96
CA ILE A 124 -1.73 18.00 17.54
C ILE A 124 -2.06 16.51 17.34
N ASP A 125 -1.37 15.62 18.05
CA ASP A 125 -1.64 14.18 17.96
C ASP A 125 -3.01 13.85 18.58
N ASP A 126 -3.28 14.38 19.78
CA ASP A 126 -4.57 14.24 20.47
C ASP A 126 -5.75 14.75 19.63
N GLY A 127 -5.54 15.82 18.85
CA GLY A 127 -6.58 16.36 17.97
C GLY A 127 -6.95 15.42 16.81
N ALA A 128 -6.00 14.65 16.28
CA ALA A 128 -6.29 13.63 15.28
C ALA A 128 -7.12 12.48 15.86
N ASP A 129 -6.75 12.03 17.06
CA ASP A 129 -7.49 11.00 17.79
C ASP A 129 -8.89 11.48 18.17
N GLU A 130 -9.04 12.75 18.55
CA GLU A 130 -10.33 13.35 18.84
C GLU A 130 -11.24 13.40 17.60
N LEU A 131 -10.72 13.74 16.42
CA LEU A 131 -11.50 13.69 15.17
C LEU A 131 -12.08 12.29 14.94
N LYS A 132 -11.26 11.26 15.13
CA LYS A 132 -11.69 9.86 14.99
C LYS A 132 -12.72 9.49 16.05
N ARG A 133 -12.46 9.84 17.32
CA ARG A 133 -13.38 9.56 18.43
C ARG A 133 -14.74 10.23 18.23
N LEU A 134 -14.77 11.45 17.70
CA LEU A 134 -16.01 12.15 17.36
C LEU A 134 -16.78 11.44 16.24
N ALA A 135 -16.08 10.99 15.20
CA ALA A 135 -16.69 10.21 14.12
C ALA A 135 -17.26 8.88 14.65
N ASP A 136 -16.49 8.11 15.41
CA ASP A 136 -16.94 6.84 15.97
C ASP A 136 -18.16 7.00 16.89
N LYS A 137 -18.14 8.05 17.74
CA LYS A 137 -19.28 8.38 18.61
C LYS A 137 -20.51 8.79 17.82
N ALA A 138 -20.36 9.61 16.78
CA ALA A 138 -21.47 10.05 15.94
C ALA A 138 -22.07 8.89 15.14
N ARG A 139 -21.22 7.99 14.64
CA ARG A 139 -21.64 6.80 13.90
C ARG A 139 -22.60 5.94 14.69
N GLY A 140 -22.39 5.78 16.01
CA GLY A 140 -23.29 5.01 16.88
C GLY A 140 -24.69 5.62 17.07
N GLY A 141 -24.89 6.89 16.72
CA GLY A 141 -26.19 7.58 16.78
C GLY A 141 -26.88 7.76 15.43
N LEU A 142 -26.22 7.37 14.33
CA LEU A 142 -26.83 7.41 12.99
C LEU A 142 -27.66 6.15 12.78
N PRO A 143 -28.76 6.24 11.99
CA PRO A 143 -29.49 5.05 11.60
C PRO A 143 -28.49 4.12 10.92
N SER A 144 -28.25 2.97 11.54
CA SER A 144 -27.59 1.88 10.85
C SER A 144 -28.43 1.67 9.59
N GLY A 145 -27.84 1.82 8.41
CA GLY A 145 -28.47 1.33 7.17
C GLY A 145 -28.74 -0.18 7.20
N ASP A 146 -28.41 -0.84 8.31
CA ASP A 146 -29.05 -2.03 8.82
C ASP A 146 -30.40 -1.64 9.48
N GLU A 147 -31.35 -1.09 8.71
CA GLU A 147 -32.75 -1.42 8.99
C GLU A 147 -32.84 -2.93 8.87
N ASP A 148 -33.46 -3.55 9.87
CA ASP A 148 -33.66 -4.98 9.99
C ASP A 148 -34.34 -5.54 8.72
N ASP A 149 -33.55 -5.95 7.73
CA ASP A 149 -33.91 -6.99 6.78
C ASP A 149 -33.86 -8.35 7.51
N ASP A 150 -34.73 -8.51 8.51
CA ASP A 150 -35.42 -9.77 8.76
C ASP A 150 -36.53 -9.94 7.69
N GLU A 151 -36.26 -9.55 6.44
CA GLU A 151 -37.00 -10.00 5.28
C GLU A 151 -36.40 -11.34 4.85
N ASP A 152 -37.17 -12.41 5.07
CA ASP A 152 -36.90 -13.82 4.76
C ASP A 152 -36.65 -14.08 3.25
N GLY A 153 -35.62 -13.46 2.68
CA GLY A 153 -35.17 -13.63 1.31
C GLY A 153 -33.67 -13.32 1.13
N PRO A 154 -33.02 -13.86 0.08
CA PRO A 154 -31.57 -13.76 -0.09
C PRO A 154 -31.09 -12.40 -0.63
N ALA A 155 -31.53 -11.28 -0.05
CA ALA A 155 -31.17 -9.91 -0.45
C ALA A 155 -29.65 -9.67 -0.48
N TRP A 156 -28.90 -10.41 0.34
CA TRP A 156 -27.44 -10.38 0.40
C TRP A 156 -26.73 -11.06 -0.79
N MET A 157 -27.45 -11.86 -1.60
CA MET A 157 -26.96 -12.47 -2.85
C MET A 157 -27.35 -11.68 -4.11
N GLU A 158 -28.01 -10.54 -3.95
CA GLU A 158 -28.44 -9.75 -5.10
C GLU A 158 -27.25 -9.17 -5.89
N PRO A 159 -27.30 -9.20 -7.23
CA PRO A 159 -26.28 -8.60 -8.08
C PRO A 159 -26.00 -7.12 -7.75
N LYS A 160 -27.02 -6.36 -7.31
CA LYS A 160 -26.86 -4.95 -6.93
C LYS A 160 -25.91 -4.75 -5.74
N ARG A 161 -25.99 -5.62 -4.72
CA ARG A 161 -25.08 -5.55 -3.56
C ARG A 161 -23.65 -5.90 -3.96
N LEU A 162 -23.48 -6.91 -4.81
CA LEU A 162 -22.16 -7.23 -5.38
C LEU A 162 -21.58 -6.03 -6.14
N LEU A 163 -22.37 -5.40 -7.02
CA LEU A 163 -21.97 -4.21 -7.77
C LEU A 163 -21.56 -3.05 -6.84
N GLN A 164 -22.34 -2.80 -5.77
CA GLN A 164 -22.04 -1.76 -4.80
C GLN A 164 -20.67 -2.00 -4.13
N GLN A 165 -20.40 -3.22 -3.66
CA GLN A 165 -19.13 -3.53 -3.02
C GLN A 165 -17.94 -3.44 -3.98
N LEU A 166 -18.08 -3.91 -5.23
CA LEU A 166 -17.04 -3.79 -6.24
C LEU A 166 -16.74 -2.32 -6.58
N ASN A 167 -17.76 -1.47 -6.67
CA ASN A 167 -17.57 -0.03 -6.88
C ASN A 167 -16.88 0.65 -5.69
N LEU A 168 -17.17 0.23 -4.46
CA LEU A 168 -16.48 0.73 -3.27
C LEU A 168 -15.00 0.34 -3.28
N CYS A 169 -14.68 -0.92 -3.61
CA CYS A 169 -13.29 -1.36 -3.75
C CYS A 169 -12.54 -0.63 -4.88
N LYS A 170 -13.24 -0.26 -5.95
CA LYS A 170 -12.65 0.54 -7.05
C LYS A 170 -12.39 2.00 -6.66
N LYS A 171 -13.21 2.58 -5.78
CA LYS A 171 -13.05 3.97 -5.33
C LYS A 171 -11.95 4.11 -4.27
N ASP A 172 -11.76 3.08 -3.47
CA ASP A 172 -10.79 3.04 -2.37
C ASP A 172 -9.80 1.89 -2.61
N ASN A 173 -8.62 2.21 -3.14
CA ASN A 173 -7.61 1.22 -3.53
C ASN A 173 -7.02 0.46 -2.33
N ASP A 174 -7.16 0.97 -1.12
CA ASP A 174 -6.70 0.30 0.11
C ASP A 174 -7.80 -0.60 0.71
N ARG A 175 -9.01 -0.57 0.14
CA ARG A 175 -10.14 -1.36 0.63
C ARG A 175 -10.03 -2.82 0.22
N ASN A 176 -9.87 -3.65 1.24
CA ASN A 176 -9.95 -5.11 1.13
C ASN A 176 -11.28 -5.60 1.70
N VAL A 177 -12.00 -6.45 0.96
CA VAL A 177 -13.25 -7.06 1.43
C VAL A 177 -13.20 -8.58 1.34
N GLN A 178 -13.97 -9.24 2.19
CA GLN A 178 -14.07 -10.68 2.17
C GLN A 178 -15.00 -11.11 1.03
N PHE A 179 -14.66 -12.18 0.32
CA PHE A 179 -15.50 -12.77 -0.71
C PHE A 179 -15.84 -14.22 -0.39
N ALA A 180 -16.97 -14.65 -0.94
CA ALA A 180 -17.28 -16.06 -1.10
C ALA A 180 -17.94 -16.30 -2.45
N PHE A 181 -17.60 -17.43 -3.05
CA PHE A 181 -18.09 -17.86 -4.35
C PHE A 181 -18.53 -19.31 -4.27
N VAL A 182 -19.69 -19.64 -4.83
CA VAL A 182 -20.11 -21.03 -5.11
C VAL A 182 -20.25 -21.25 -6.60
N ASP A 183 -19.87 -22.44 -7.04
CA ASP A 183 -19.93 -22.81 -8.45
C ASP A 183 -21.37 -22.88 -8.97
N LYS A 184 -21.54 -22.89 -10.29
CA LYS A 184 -22.85 -23.16 -10.88
C LYS A 184 -23.28 -24.59 -10.55
N SER A 185 -24.59 -24.78 -10.44
CA SER A 185 -25.23 -26.10 -10.38
C SER A 185 -26.21 -26.24 -11.54
N ASP A 186 -26.78 -27.44 -11.71
CA ASP A 186 -27.83 -27.67 -12.70
C ASP A 186 -29.07 -26.78 -12.50
N LYS A 187 -29.21 -26.17 -11.31
CA LYS A 187 -30.38 -25.39 -10.91
C LYS A 187 -30.10 -23.89 -10.75
N ALA A 188 -28.84 -23.45 -10.72
CA ALA A 188 -28.49 -22.05 -10.45
C ALA A 188 -27.12 -21.66 -11.04
N PRO A 189 -26.95 -20.42 -11.51
CA PRO A 189 -25.65 -19.89 -11.92
C PRO A 189 -24.68 -19.79 -10.73
N GLY A 190 -23.39 -19.61 -11.01
CA GLY A 190 -22.41 -19.33 -9.96
C GLY A 190 -22.70 -18.01 -9.27
N VAL A 191 -22.55 -17.97 -7.94
CA VAL A 191 -22.86 -16.79 -7.12
C VAL A 191 -21.61 -16.29 -6.43
N LEU A 192 -21.33 -14.99 -6.57
CA LEU A 192 -20.26 -14.28 -5.88
C LEU A 192 -20.89 -13.24 -4.94
N VAL A 193 -20.44 -13.23 -3.69
CA VAL A 193 -20.84 -12.22 -2.69
C VAL A 193 -19.61 -11.60 -2.05
N LEU A 194 -19.73 -10.34 -1.64
CA LEU A 194 -18.70 -9.58 -0.94
C LEU A 194 -19.25 -9.03 0.38
N SER A 195 -18.44 -9.04 1.44
CA SER A 195 -18.77 -8.40 2.71
C SER A 195 -17.55 -7.75 3.36
N PRO A 196 -17.66 -6.52 3.87
CA PRO A 196 -16.62 -5.94 4.71
C PRO A 196 -16.70 -6.42 6.18
N LYS A 197 -17.86 -6.94 6.61
CA LYS A 197 -18.13 -7.29 8.02
C LYS A 197 -18.01 -8.80 8.30
N GLN A 198 -18.29 -9.65 7.31
CA GLN A 198 -18.33 -11.11 7.50
C GLN A 198 -17.09 -11.78 6.92
N ALA A 199 -16.46 -12.66 7.70
CA ALA A 199 -15.33 -13.48 7.23
C ALA A 199 -15.71 -14.34 6.01
N GLY A 200 -14.78 -14.52 5.07
CA GLY A 200 -15.02 -15.27 3.83
C GLY A 200 -15.54 -16.69 4.07
N ARG A 201 -15.00 -17.40 5.07
CA ARG A 201 -15.46 -18.74 5.45
C ARG A 201 -16.93 -18.75 5.92
N SER A 202 -17.35 -17.76 6.69
CA SER A 202 -18.72 -17.64 7.19
C SER A 202 -19.70 -17.28 6.07
N LEU A 203 -19.30 -16.38 5.15
CA LEU A 203 -20.05 -16.09 3.93
C LEU A 203 -20.23 -17.35 3.07
N PHE A 204 -19.16 -18.12 2.90
CA PHE A 204 -19.19 -19.34 2.13
C PHE A 204 -20.14 -20.38 2.73
N ALA A 205 -20.09 -20.59 4.05
CA ALA A 205 -21.03 -21.50 4.72
C ALA A 205 -22.50 -21.08 4.53
N LYS A 206 -22.80 -19.77 4.56
CA LYS A 206 -24.13 -19.24 4.27
C LYS A 206 -24.54 -19.48 2.81
N LEU A 207 -23.64 -19.22 1.86
CA LEU A 207 -23.86 -19.49 0.43
C LEU A 207 -24.13 -20.96 0.17
N GLN A 208 -23.37 -21.87 0.78
CA GLN A 208 -23.59 -23.31 0.68
C GLN A 208 -24.96 -23.72 1.23
N LYS A 209 -25.39 -23.11 2.35
CA LYS A 209 -26.69 -23.38 2.97
C LYS A 209 -27.84 -22.95 2.07
N GLU A 210 -27.75 -21.76 1.46
CA GLU A 210 -28.84 -21.24 0.64
C GLU A 210 -28.90 -21.90 -0.75
N THR A 211 -27.75 -22.04 -1.40
CA THR A 211 -27.69 -22.56 -2.78
C THR A 211 -27.67 -24.09 -2.84
N GLY A 212 -27.33 -24.76 -1.74
CA GLY A 212 -27.06 -26.19 -1.68
C GLY A 212 -25.76 -26.62 -2.36
N VAL A 213 -24.99 -25.68 -2.94
CA VAL A 213 -23.74 -25.96 -3.66
C VAL A 213 -22.57 -25.99 -2.69
N LYS A 214 -21.89 -27.15 -2.59
CA LYS A 214 -20.75 -27.33 -1.67
C LYS A 214 -19.41 -26.89 -2.25
N THR A 215 -19.28 -26.81 -3.56
CA THR A 215 -18.03 -26.46 -4.26
C THR A 215 -17.91 -24.96 -4.47
N GLY A 216 -16.77 -24.38 -4.11
CA GLY A 216 -16.50 -22.97 -4.31
C GLY A 216 -15.25 -22.52 -3.57
N ALA A 217 -15.09 -21.21 -3.42
CA ALA A 217 -13.92 -20.58 -2.84
C ALA A 217 -14.30 -19.38 -1.99
N TYR A 218 -13.41 -18.99 -1.09
CA TYR A 218 -13.53 -17.79 -0.28
C TYR A 218 -12.15 -17.23 0.04
N GLY A 219 -12.13 -15.98 0.49
CA GLY A 219 -10.91 -15.29 0.87
C GLY A 219 -11.10 -13.78 0.83
N THR A 220 -10.05 -13.06 0.42
CA THR A 220 -10.05 -11.59 0.36
C THR A 220 -9.96 -11.11 -1.09
N THR A 221 -10.64 -10.01 -1.41
CA THR A 221 -10.56 -9.36 -2.71
C THR A 221 -10.41 -7.85 -2.58
N TRP A 222 -9.72 -7.26 -3.55
CA TRP A 222 -9.52 -5.83 -3.69
C TRP A 222 -9.39 -5.47 -5.18
N MET A 223 -9.34 -4.17 -5.48
CA MET A 223 -9.16 -3.67 -6.83
C MET A 223 -7.78 -3.02 -6.99
N ASP A 224 -7.07 -3.40 -8.04
CA ASP A 224 -5.88 -2.69 -8.51
C ASP A 224 -6.20 -2.02 -9.85
N GLY A 225 -6.65 -0.76 -9.76
CA GLY A 225 -7.15 0.02 -10.90
C GLY A 225 -8.41 -0.60 -11.53
N THR A 226 -8.23 -1.37 -12.60
CA THR A 226 -9.32 -2.10 -13.29
C THR A 226 -9.20 -3.62 -13.18
N GLN A 227 -8.20 -4.09 -12.44
CA GLN A 227 -7.95 -5.50 -12.18
C GLN A 227 -8.60 -5.89 -10.85
N MET A 228 -9.33 -7.00 -10.85
CA MET A 228 -9.84 -7.59 -9.61
C MET A 228 -8.83 -8.59 -9.09
N MET A 229 -8.38 -8.38 -7.87
CA MET A 229 -7.39 -9.20 -7.20
C MET A 229 -8.08 -10.08 -6.17
N LEU A 230 -7.74 -11.37 -6.12
CA LEU A 230 -8.29 -12.31 -5.15
C LEU A 230 -7.18 -13.09 -4.49
N GLN A 231 -7.17 -13.13 -3.16
CA GLN A 231 -6.34 -14.01 -2.37
C GLN A 231 -7.22 -15.08 -1.73
N LEU A 232 -6.92 -16.35 -2.04
CA LEU A 232 -7.72 -17.49 -1.58
C LEU A 232 -7.15 -18.05 -0.28
N ASP A 233 -8.05 -18.41 0.62
CA ASP A 233 -7.67 -19.16 1.83
C ASP A 233 -7.34 -20.63 1.49
N LYS A 234 -7.95 -21.15 0.41
CA LYS A 234 -7.69 -22.49 -0.13
C LYS A 234 -7.60 -22.45 -1.65
N PRO A 235 -6.54 -22.97 -2.28
CA PRO A 235 -6.39 -22.93 -3.73
C PRO A 235 -7.56 -23.60 -4.46
N LEU A 236 -8.09 -22.95 -5.50
CA LEU A 236 -9.09 -23.50 -6.40
C LEU A 236 -8.79 -23.06 -7.83
N GLY A 237 -8.37 -24.01 -8.67
CA GLY A 237 -8.07 -23.76 -10.08
C GLY A 237 -9.33 -23.45 -10.91
N GLY A 238 -9.18 -22.60 -11.92
CA GLY A 238 -10.25 -22.20 -12.83
C GLY A 238 -11.23 -21.19 -12.23
N LEU A 239 -10.94 -20.63 -11.05
CA LEU A 239 -11.83 -19.68 -10.39
C LEU A 239 -11.92 -18.36 -11.18
N VAL A 240 -10.83 -17.91 -11.78
CA VAL A 240 -10.81 -16.66 -12.57
C VAL A 240 -11.85 -16.69 -13.70
N LYS A 241 -11.94 -17.80 -14.43
CA LYS A 241 -12.94 -17.99 -15.48
C LYS A 241 -14.37 -18.02 -14.94
N LYS A 242 -14.56 -18.64 -13.77
CA LYS A 242 -15.88 -18.78 -13.12
C LYS A 242 -16.40 -17.46 -12.52
N LEU A 243 -15.52 -16.58 -12.07
CA LEU A 243 -15.90 -15.29 -11.49
C LEU A 243 -16.36 -14.25 -12.51
N ARG A 244 -15.95 -14.39 -13.78
CA ARG A 244 -16.36 -13.44 -14.84
C ARG A 244 -17.87 -13.38 -15.02
N GLU A 245 -18.56 -14.51 -14.94
CA GLU A 245 -20.01 -14.59 -15.13
C GLU A 245 -20.78 -13.74 -14.09
N PRO A 246 -20.62 -13.95 -12.76
CA PRO A 246 -21.31 -13.14 -11.77
C PRO A 246 -20.86 -11.67 -11.74
N VAL A 247 -19.57 -11.38 -12.01
CA VAL A 247 -19.08 -10.00 -12.10
C VAL A 247 -19.70 -9.26 -13.28
N LYS A 248 -19.85 -9.91 -14.44
CA LYS A 248 -20.53 -9.34 -15.59
C LYS A 248 -22.04 -9.22 -15.36
N ALA A 249 -22.65 -10.22 -14.72
CA ALA A 249 -24.08 -10.24 -14.42
C ALA A 249 -24.51 -9.11 -13.47
N CYS A 250 -23.62 -8.68 -12.57
CA CYS A 250 -23.87 -7.51 -11.72
C CYS A 250 -23.61 -6.16 -12.40
N GLY A 251 -23.14 -6.16 -13.66
CA GLY A 251 -22.87 -4.94 -14.43
C GLY A 251 -21.50 -4.31 -14.14
N PHE A 252 -20.62 -4.99 -13.40
CA PHE A 252 -19.26 -4.52 -13.16
C PHE A 252 -18.32 -4.98 -14.28
N ARG A 253 -17.29 -4.19 -14.60
CA ARG A 253 -16.31 -4.49 -15.65
C ARG A 253 -14.90 -4.49 -15.08
N VAL A 254 -14.16 -5.56 -15.38
CA VAL A 254 -12.77 -5.77 -14.96
C VAL A 254 -11.94 -6.16 -16.16
N THR A 255 -10.78 -5.53 -16.33
CA THR A 255 -9.87 -5.84 -17.45
C THR A 255 -9.20 -7.19 -17.26
N LYS A 256 -8.96 -7.55 -16.01
CA LYS A 256 -8.26 -8.76 -15.59
C LYS A 256 -8.77 -9.22 -14.23
N ILE A 257 -8.86 -10.53 -14.04
CA ILE A 257 -9.02 -11.13 -12.71
C ILE A 257 -7.73 -11.88 -12.41
N VAL A 258 -7.15 -11.66 -11.23
CA VAL A 258 -5.86 -12.22 -10.81
C VAL A 258 -6.02 -12.95 -9.49
N LEU A 259 -5.63 -14.22 -9.49
CA LEU A 259 -5.51 -15.03 -8.28
C LEU A 259 -4.12 -14.87 -7.69
N TRP A 260 -4.06 -14.44 -6.44
CA TRP A 260 -2.85 -14.26 -5.66
C TRP A 260 -2.72 -15.35 -4.59
N ASN A 261 -1.53 -15.89 -4.48
CA ASN A 261 -1.13 -16.73 -3.37
C ASN A 261 -0.74 -15.87 -2.16
N ALA A 262 -0.74 -16.47 -0.98
CA ALA A 262 -0.29 -15.81 0.25
C ALA A 262 1.18 -15.35 0.20
N ASP A 263 2.01 -15.99 -0.62
CA ASP A 263 3.41 -15.61 -0.88
C ASP A 263 3.57 -14.44 -1.87
N GLY A 264 2.45 -13.91 -2.41
CA GLY A 264 2.43 -12.82 -3.37
C GLY A 264 2.76 -13.21 -4.82
N THR A 265 2.82 -14.50 -5.14
CA THR A 265 2.89 -14.98 -6.52
C THR A 265 1.51 -15.04 -7.17
N VAL A 266 1.45 -14.89 -8.50
CA VAL A 266 0.22 -15.03 -9.27
C VAL A 266 -0.04 -16.51 -9.53
N PHE A 267 -1.16 -17.01 -9.04
CA PHE A 267 -1.59 -18.41 -9.22
C PHE A 267 -2.26 -18.63 -10.58
N GLU A 268 -3.15 -17.73 -11.00
CA GLU A 268 -3.88 -17.81 -12.26
C GLU A 268 -4.36 -16.40 -12.66
N GLU A 269 -4.31 -16.10 -13.96
CA GLU A 269 -4.78 -14.82 -14.49
C GLU A 269 -5.46 -14.98 -15.86
N GLU A 270 -6.47 -14.15 -16.11
CA GLU A 270 -7.17 -14.13 -17.40
C GLU A 270 -7.54 -12.68 -17.75
N ALA A 271 -7.16 -12.23 -18.94
CA ALA A 271 -7.53 -10.93 -19.50
C ALA A 271 -8.85 -11.04 -20.30
N GLU A 272 -9.62 -9.95 -20.36
CA GLU A 272 -10.86 -9.93 -21.15
C GLU A 272 -10.55 -10.00 -22.66
N ASP A 273 -11.08 -11.03 -23.32
CA ASP A 273 -10.94 -11.25 -24.77
C ASP A 273 -11.88 -10.26 -25.51
N THR A 274 -11.32 -9.21 -26.08
CA THR A 274 -12.04 -8.30 -26.99
C THR A 274 -11.99 -8.88 -28.39
N ALA A 275 -12.87 -9.85 -28.68
CA ALA A 275 -13.01 -10.45 -30.00
C ALA A 275 -14.20 -9.86 -30.78
N ASP A 276 -13.87 -9.26 -31.91
CA ASP A 276 -14.72 -8.73 -32.98
C ASP A 276 -15.51 -9.89 -33.68
N PRO A 277 -16.84 -9.80 -33.88
CA PRO A 277 -17.63 -10.91 -34.39
C PRO A 277 -17.70 -10.87 -35.93
N ASN A 278 -16.64 -11.27 -36.63
CA ASN A 278 -16.78 -11.73 -38.01
C ASN A 278 -15.62 -12.63 -38.48
N ALA A 279 -15.81 -13.95 -38.41
CA ALA A 279 -15.08 -14.90 -39.26
C ALA A 279 -15.81 -16.24 -39.29
N THR A 280 -16.52 -16.47 -40.39
CA THR A 280 -17.19 -17.72 -40.75
C THR A 280 -16.20 -18.72 -41.36
N GLY A 281 -16.31 -19.98 -40.94
CA GLY A 281 -16.19 -21.17 -41.81
C GLY A 281 -14.80 -21.79 -42.01
N GLY A 282 -14.71 -23.11 -41.73
CA GLY A 282 -13.64 -23.97 -42.26
C GLY A 282 -13.33 -25.23 -41.44
N THR A 283 -14.16 -26.27 -41.57
CA THR A 283 -13.94 -27.63 -41.04
C THR A 283 -12.98 -28.43 -41.92
N THR A 284 -12.00 -29.16 -41.35
CA THR A 284 -11.68 -30.58 -41.64
C THR A 284 -10.62 -31.14 -40.68
N ALA A 285 -10.78 -32.41 -40.32
CA ALA A 285 -10.08 -33.21 -39.31
C ALA A 285 -8.87 -34.00 -39.90
N PRO A 286 -8.36 -35.09 -39.27
CA PRO A 286 -7.54 -35.13 -38.05
C PRO A 286 -6.19 -35.87 -38.24
N GLY A 287 -5.21 -35.56 -37.36
CA GLY A 287 -4.13 -36.46 -36.95
C GLY A 287 -2.77 -36.28 -37.63
N GLN A 288 -1.74 -35.85 -36.86
CA GLN A 288 -0.43 -36.53 -36.70
C GLN A 288 0.51 -35.74 -35.75
N ALA A 289 1.11 -36.46 -34.79
CA ALA A 289 2.35 -36.17 -34.03
C ALA A 289 2.48 -34.88 -33.20
N ALA A 290 2.14 -34.97 -31.91
CA ALA A 290 2.53 -34.03 -30.86
C ALA A 290 4.01 -34.21 -30.48
N ALA A 291 4.89 -33.47 -31.15
CA ALA A 291 6.32 -33.30 -30.80
C ALA A 291 6.99 -31.98 -31.27
N PRO A 292 6.48 -31.21 -32.26
CA PRO A 292 7.12 -29.94 -32.66
C PRO A 292 6.65 -28.69 -31.89
N ALA A 293 5.52 -28.76 -31.16
CA ALA A 293 4.86 -27.56 -30.61
C ALA A 293 5.61 -26.92 -29.42
N ALA A 294 6.28 -27.71 -28.58
CA ALA A 294 7.03 -27.21 -27.42
C ALA A 294 8.28 -26.41 -27.84
N ASP A 295 8.97 -26.85 -28.90
CA ASP A 295 10.16 -26.18 -29.43
C ASP A 295 9.80 -24.88 -30.16
N ALA A 296 8.68 -24.86 -30.89
CA ALA A 296 8.17 -23.64 -31.53
C ALA A 296 7.81 -22.54 -30.52
N ALA A 297 7.20 -22.91 -29.38
CA ALA A 297 6.89 -21.99 -28.29
C ALA A 297 8.15 -21.45 -27.61
N ALA A 298 9.15 -22.31 -27.37
CA ALA A 298 10.42 -21.91 -26.78
C ALA A 298 11.18 -20.91 -27.67
N ARG A 299 11.23 -21.16 -28.98
CA ARG A 299 11.87 -20.26 -29.97
C ARG A 299 11.16 -18.91 -30.05
N PHE A 300 9.83 -18.91 -30.07
CA PHE A 300 9.04 -17.68 -30.05
C PHE A 300 9.31 -16.86 -28.78
N ASN A 301 9.26 -17.49 -27.60
CA ASN A 301 9.50 -16.80 -26.32
C ASN A 301 10.91 -16.23 -26.23
N ALA A 302 11.92 -16.97 -26.71
CA ALA A 302 13.30 -16.50 -26.76
C ALA A 302 13.42 -15.25 -27.66
N ARG A 303 12.78 -15.26 -28.83
CA ARG A 303 12.80 -14.15 -29.78
C ARG A 303 12.03 -12.93 -29.27
N LEU A 304 10.85 -13.14 -28.70
CA LEU A 304 10.05 -12.08 -28.06
C LEU A 304 10.85 -11.42 -26.93
N LYS A 305 11.48 -12.21 -26.06
CA LYS A 305 12.32 -11.71 -24.97
C LYS A 305 13.50 -10.86 -25.48
N ALA A 306 14.11 -11.25 -26.60
CA ALA A 306 15.21 -10.49 -27.21
C ALA A 306 14.72 -9.18 -27.88
N LEU A 307 13.50 -9.17 -28.42
CA LEU A 307 12.96 -8.03 -29.16
C LEU A 307 12.32 -6.95 -28.26
N LEU A 308 11.75 -7.34 -27.12
CA LEU A 308 11.03 -6.42 -26.22
C LEU A 308 11.83 -5.18 -25.78
N PRO A 309 13.11 -5.28 -25.39
CA PRO A 309 13.91 -4.09 -25.04
C PRO A 309 14.07 -3.11 -26.21
N ARG A 310 14.16 -3.61 -27.45
CA ARG A 310 14.30 -2.77 -28.66
C ARG A 310 13.00 -2.02 -28.97
N VAL A 311 11.86 -2.69 -28.81
CA VAL A 311 10.53 -2.09 -28.98
C VAL A 311 10.30 -1.00 -27.93
N GLN A 312 10.74 -1.22 -26.69
CA GLN A 312 10.66 -0.23 -25.62
C GLN A 312 11.59 0.96 -25.87
N ALA A 313 12.83 0.72 -26.29
CA ALA A 313 13.78 1.79 -26.62
C ALA A 313 13.35 2.64 -27.83
N ALA A 314 12.60 2.06 -28.76
CA ALA A 314 12.03 2.76 -29.90
C ALA A 314 10.71 3.49 -29.57
N ALA A 315 10.23 3.47 -28.32
CA ALA A 315 9.02 4.18 -27.92
C ALA A 315 9.21 5.70 -28.08
N GLY A 316 8.68 6.25 -29.19
CA GLY A 316 8.83 7.66 -29.56
C GLY A 316 9.52 7.89 -30.91
N GLN A 317 10.07 6.85 -31.55
CA GLN A 317 10.63 6.94 -32.90
C GLN A 317 9.62 6.54 -33.99
N PRO A 318 9.77 7.04 -35.23
CA PRO A 318 9.01 6.56 -36.39
C PRO A 318 9.24 5.05 -36.56
N GLY A 319 8.17 4.25 -36.46
CA GLY A 319 8.23 2.78 -36.53
C GLY A 319 8.18 2.04 -35.19
N GLY A 320 8.42 2.72 -34.06
CA GLY A 320 8.36 2.09 -32.73
C GLY A 320 6.95 1.73 -32.27
N GLN A 321 5.95 2.55 -32.61
CA GLN A 321 4.53 2.25 -32.34
C GLN A 321 4.03 1.08 -33.18
N ASP A 322 4.39 1.04 -34.48
CA ASP A 322 4.08 -0.07 -35.38
C ASP A 322 4.72 -1.38 -34.91
N ALA A 323 6.01 -1.34 -34.50
CA ALA A 323 6.70 -2.50 -33.95
C ALA A 323 6.04 -3.03 -32.68
N LYS A 324 5.56 -2.13 -31.79
CA LYS A 324 4.83 -2.51 -30.58
C LYS A 324 3.50 -3.19 -30.90
N LEU A 325 2.78 -2.70 -31.91
CA LEU A 325 1.53 -3.30 -32.36
C LEU A 325 1.76 -4.71 -32.91
N LEU A 326 2.74 -4.87 -33.80
CA LEU A 326 3.12 -6.14 -34.41
C LEU A 326 3.56 -7.18 -33.37
N VAL A 327 4.32 -6.76 -32.34
CA VAL A 327 4.72 -7.65 -31.23
C VAL A 327 3.53 -8.07 -30.37
N SER A 328 2.56 -7.17 -30.16
CA SER A 328 1.33 -7.48 -29.44
C SER A 328 0.48 -8.50 -30.22
N GLU A 329 0.36 -8.32 -31.53
CA GLU A 329 -0.35 -9.22 -32.44
C GLU A 329 0.34 -10.59 -32.55
N ALA A 330 1.68 -10.61 -32.59
CA ALA A 330 2.45 -11.85 -32.53
C ALA A 330 2.13 -12.67 -31.26
N GLY A 331 1.94 -12.00 -30.12
CA GLY A 331 1.49 -12.64 -28.88
C GLY A 331 0.10 -13.28 -28.99
N VAL A 332 -0.83 -12.69 -29.76
CA VAL A 332 -2.16 -13.26 -30.02
C VAL A 332 -2.05 -14.54 -30.84
N PHE A 333 -1.23 -14.56 -31.90
CA PHE A 333 -1.01 -15.76 -32.71
C PHE A 333 -0.27 -16.86 -31.95
N ALA A 334 0.70 -16.50 -31.10
CA ALA A 334 1.39 -17.45 -30.23
C ALA A 334 0.45 -18.13 -29.21
N ARG A 335 -0.53 -17.40 -28.64
CA ARG A 335 -1.57 -17.98 -27.77
C ARG A 335 -2.48 -18.96 -28.52
N LYS A 336 -2.70 -18.73 -29.81
CA LYS A 336 -3.41 -19.64 -30.72
C LYS A 336 -2.53 -20.79 -31.24
N GLN A 337 -1.29 -20.91 -30.74
CA GLN A 337 -0.27 -21.86 -31.18
C GLN A 337 0.12 -21.74 -32.68
N ASP A 338 -0.22 -20.62 -33.33
CA ASP A 338 0.18 -20.30 -34.70
C ASP A 338 1.54 -19.59 -34.68
N PHE A 339 2.58 -20.33 -34.30
CA PHE A 339 3.94 -19.80 -34.17
C PHE A 339 4.55 -19.39 -35.51
N ALA A 340 4.03 -19.88 -36.63
CA ALA A 340 4.47 -19.45 -37.96
C ALA A 340 4.08 -17.98 -38.21
N LYS A 341 2.80 -17.62 -37.99
CA LYS A 341 2.35 -16.24 -38.10
C LYS A 341 2.93 -15.34 -37.02
N ALA A 342 3.06 -15.86 -35.79
CA ALA A 342 3.67 -15.11 -34.70
C ALA A 342 5.12 -14.71 -35.03
N ASN A 343 5.93 -15.63 -35.58
CA ASN A 343 7.30 -15.31 -35.99
C ASN A 343 7.35 -14.34 -37.19
N ALA A 344 6.45 -14.47 -38.17
CA ALA A 344 6.37 -13.54 -39.30
C ALA A 344 6.04 -12.09 -38.86
N LEU A 345 5.26 -11.92 -37.78
CA LEU A 345 5.00 -10.60 -37.19
C LEU A 345 6.20 -10.07 -36.40
N LEU A 346 6.98 -10.94 -35.74
CA LEU A 346 8.26 -10.54 -35.14
C LEU A 346 9.28 -10.12 -36.21
N ASP A 347 9.32 -10.78 -37.38
CA ASP A 347 10.15 -10.36 -38.52
C ASP A 347 9.77 -8.96 -39.00
N GLN A 348 8.47 -8.69 -39.14
CA GLN A 348 7.98 -7.35 -39.53
C GLN A 348 8.30 -6.31 -38.46
N ALA A 349 8.13 -6.64 -37.18
CA ALA A 349 8.49 -5.74 -36.08
C ALA A 349 10.00 -5.41 -36.07
N GLU A 350 10.86 -6.40 -36.30
CA GLU A 350 12.30 -6.20 -36.47
C GLU A 350 12.62 -5.32 -37.68
N ALA A 351 11.94 -5.50 -38.81
CA ALA A 351 12.10 -4.66 -40.00
C ALA A 351 11.72 -3.19 -39.76
N ARG A 352 10.67 -2.94 -38.95
CA ARG A 352 10.26 -1.58 -38.55
C ARG A 352 11.26 -0.90 -37.61
N LEU A 353 12.07 -1.68 -36.91
CA LEU A 353 13.09 -1.18 -35.98
C LEU A 353 14.46 -0.96 -36.65
N GLY A 354 14.66 -1.38 -37.91
CA GLY A 354 15.90 -1.19 -38.68
C GLY A 354 17.10 -2.05 -38.20
N PRO A 355 18.24 -1.99 -38.93
CA PRO A 355 19.46 -2.74 -38.58
C PRO A 355 20.07 -2.22 -37.27
N ALA A 356 20.52 -3.15 -36.42
CA ALA A 356 20.93 -2.88 -35.06
C ALA A 356 22.26 -2.09 -34.97
N ALA A 357 22.21 -0.88 -34.41
CA ALA A 357 23.34 -0.36 -33.66
C ALA A 357 23.52 -1.21 -32.39
N PRO A 358 24.76 -1.46 -31.92
CA PRO A 358 25.01 -2.28 -30.74
C PRO A 358 24.23 -1.75 -29.53
N PRO A 359 23.65 -2.63 -28.69
CA PRO A 359 22.61 -2.24 -27.74
C PRO A 359 23.17 -1.27 -26.69
N PRO A 360 22.59 -0.06 -26.55
CA PRO A 360 22.78 0.71 -25.33
C PRO A 360 22.04 -0.02 -24.20
N LYS A 361 22.72 -0.17 -23.07
CA LYS A 361 22.18 -0.68 -21.81
C LYS A 361 20.91 0.11 -21.48
N ALA A 362 19.74 -0.54 -21.53
CA ALA A 362 18.46 0.13 -21.28
C ALA A 362 18.39 0.59 -19.82
N ALA A 363 18.51 1.89 -19.58
CA ALA A 363 18.27 2.50 -18.29
C ALA A 363 16.76 2.60 -18.06
N THR A 364 16.25 1.91 -17.04
CA THR A 364 14.89 2.14 -16.51
C THR A 364 14.79 3.60 -16.06
N ALA A 365 13.68 4.28 -16.37
CA ALA A 365 13.49 5.66 -15.92
C ALA A 365 13.60 5.75 -14.38
N PRO A 366 14.44 6.64 -13.81
CA PRO A 366 14.76 6.68 -12.37
C PRO A 366 13.52 6.70 -11.46
N THR A 367 12.47 7.41 -11.88
CA THR A 367 11.19 7.55 -11.15
C THR A 367 10.52 6.19 -10.87
N VAL A 368 10.50 5.28 -11.84
CA VAL A 368 9.87 3.95 -11.68
C VAL A 368 10.66 3.09 -10.70
N VAL A 369 11.99 3.24 -10.68
CA VAL A 369 12.87 2.51 -9.77
C VAL A 369 12.58 2.87 -8.31
N PHE A 370 12.44 4.17 -8.00
CA PHE A 370 12.13 4.61 -6.63
C PHE A 370 10.76 4.10 -6.15
N THR A 371 9.72 4.22 -6.98
CA THR A 371 8.38 3.72 -6.62
C THR A 371 8.39 2.21 -6.35
N GLN A 372 9.05 1.42 -7.22
CA GLN A 372 9.14 -0.03 -7.03
C GLN A 372 9.96 -0.41 -5.80
N SER A 373 11.06 0.29 -5.53
CA SER A 373 11.90 0.09 -4.35
C SER A 373 11.12 0.37 -3.06
N ARG A 374 10.35 1.47 -3.04
CA ARG A 374 9.51 1.86 -1.90
C ARG A 374 8.45 0.81 -1.60
N LEU A 375 7.70 0.38 -2.61
CA LEU A 375 6.66 -0.65 -2.46
C LEU A 375 7.24 -2.00 -2.00
N ALA A 376 8.41 -2.38 -2.52
CA ALA A 376 9.08 -3.59 -2.09
C ALA A 376 9.46 -3.52 -0.60
N TRP A 377 10.06 -2.41 -0.16
CA TRP A 377 10.47 -2.23 1.24
C TRP A 377 9.28 -2.18 2.20
N ASP A 378 8.25 -1.40 1.90
CA ASP A 378 7.02 -1.33 2.72
C ASP A 378 6.36 -2.71 2.87
N LYS A 379 6.26 -3.48 1.77
CA LYS A 379 5.74 -4.85 1.80
C LYS A 379 6.58 -5.76 2.71
N THR A 380 7.91 -5.70 2.59
CA THR A 380 8.79 -6.51 3.43
C THR A 380 8.68 -6.14 4.90
N ARG A 381 8.61 -4.84 5.26
CA ARG A 381 8.43 -4.42 6.65
C ARG A 381 7.13 -4.93 7.25
N LYS A 382 6.02 -4.87 6.50
CA LYS A 382 4.73 -5.44 6.91
C LYS A 382 4.79 -6.96 7.09
N LEU A 383 5.52 -7.66 6.23
CA LEU A 383 5.76 -9.10 6.37
C LEU A 383 6.53 -9.40 7.66
N VAL A 384 7.60 -8.66 7.96
CA VAL A 384 8.35 -8.82 9.21
C VAL A 384 7.45 -8.61 10.42
N GLN A 385 6.62 -7.56 10.43
CA GLN A 385 5.66 -7.33 11.50
C GLN A 385 4.68 -8.51 11.69
N ALA A 386 4.22 -9.11 10.59
CA ALA A 386 3.32 -10.26 10.64
C ALA A 386 4.03 -11.51 11.20
N GLU A 387 5.27 -11.78 10.79
CA GLU A 387 6.08 -12.90 11.31
C GLU A 387 6.43 -12.72 12.80
N LEU A 388 6.77 -11.51 13.24
CA LEU A 388 6.99 -11.21 14.66
C LEU A 388 5.72 -11.47 15.49
N ARG A 389 4.55 -11.05 14.98
CA ARG A 389 3.27 -11.34 15.65
C ARG A 389 2.95 -12.83 15.70
N LYS A 390 3.26 -13.55 14.63
CA LYS A 390 3.12 -15.02 14.57
C LYS A 390 3.98 -15.68 15.64
N LEU A 391 5.23 -15.24 15.79
CA LEU A 391 6.13 -15.70 16.84
C LEU A 391 5.60 -15.38 18.23
N GLU A 392 5.20 -14.14 18.49
CA GLU A 392 4.63 -13.72 19.77
C GLU A 392 3.46 -14.62 20.21
N LEU A 393 2.54 -14.90 19.28
CA LEU A 393 1.39 -15.77 19.54
C LEU A 393 1.82 -17.21 19.82
N ALA A 394 2.79 -17.74 19.07
CA ALA A 394 3.30 -19.09 19.28
C ALA A 394 3.98 -19.25 20.65
N VAL A 395 4.78 -18.25 21.06
CA VAL A 395 5.41 -18.24 22.39
C VAL A 395 4.35 -18.24 23.48
N LYS A 396 3.35 -17.35 23.40
CA LYS A 396 2.29 -17.24 24.40
C LYS A 396 1.42 -18.50 24.49
N ASP A 397 1.11 -19.12 23.36
CA ASP A 397 0.31 -20.35 23.35
C ASP A 397 1.05 -21.51 24.01
N GLN A 398 2.33 -21.69 23.71
CA GLN A 398 3.16 -22.78 24.23
C GLN A 398 3.58 -22.58 25.69
N SER A 399 3.68 -21.33 26.17
CA SER A 399 4.06 -21.02 27.55
C SER A 399 2.88 -20.84 28.51
N ARG A 400 1.65 -21.07 28.04
CA ARG A 400 0.41 -20.77 28.80
C ARG A 400 0.36 -21.41 30.19
N ASP A 401 0.89 -22.61 30.33
CA ASP A 401 0.84 -23.38 31.58
C ASP A 401 2.11 -23.19 32.44
N GLU A 402 3.04 -22.35 32.01
CA GLU A 402 4.26 -22.06 32.74
C GLU A 402 3.99 -21.12 33.94
N PRO A 403 4.62 -21.36 35.11
CA PRO A 403 4.43 -20.53 36.31
C PRO A 403 4.76 -19.04 36.11
N ASP A 404 5.60 -18.71 35.13
CA ASP A 404 6.08 -17.38 34.80
C ASP A 404 5.46 -16.81 33.50
N TYR A 405 4.36 -17.38 33.00
CA TYR A 405 3.66 -16.98 31.78
C TYR A 405 3.51 -15.46 31.61
N GLU A 406 3.07 -14.74 32.65
CA GLU A 406 2.87 -13.28 32.58
C GLU A 406 4.17 -12.52 32.27
N THR A 407 5.29 -12.98 32.82
CA THR A 407 6.61 -12.40 32.55
C THR A 407 7.06 -12.71 31.12
N ILE A 408 6.86 -13.95 30.67
CA ILE A 408 7.15 -14.36 29.29
C ILE A 408 6.32 -13.51 28.32
N ALA A 409 5.01 -13.45 28.52
CA ALA A 409 4.07 -12.71 27.69
C ALA A 409 4.40 -11.22 27.61
N ALA A 410 4.81 -10.58 28.71
CA ALA A 410 5.27 -9.19 28.69
C ALA A 410 6.58 -9.02 27.91
N ASN A 411 7.55 -9.91 28.15
CA ASN A 411 8.87 -9.83 27.51
C ASN A 411 8.84 -10.13 26.01
N THR A 412 7.84 -10.88 25.50
CA THR A 412 7.70 -11.10 24.05
C THR A 412 7.64 -9.81 23.24
N GLN A 413 7.21 -8.69 23.82
CA GLN A 413 7.17 -7.41 23.10
C GLN A 413 8.55 -6.91 22.67
N VAL A 414 9.63 -7.38 23.31
CA VAL A 414 11.00 -6.97 22.96
C VAL A 414 11.30 -7.25 21.49
N ILE A 415 10.73 -8.32 20.91
CA ILE A 415 10.97 -8.71 19.51
C ILE A 415 10.58 -7.64 18.49
N TYR A 416 9.71 -6.69 18.86
CA TYR A 416 9.32 -5.59 18.00
C TYR A 416 10.35 -4.47 17.91
N GLN A 417 11.36 -4.43 18.79
CA GLN A 417 12.46 -3.45 18.70
C GLN A 417 13.23 -3.55 17.38
N VAL A 418 13.20 -4.72 16.73
CA VAL A 418 13.71 -4.90 15.36
C VAL A 418 13.08 -3.90 14.38
N LEU A 419 11.79 -3.59 14.52
CA LEU A 419 11.08 -2.65 13.64
C LEU A 419 11.39 -1.18 13.94
N ASP A 420 11.93 -0.89 15.13
CA ASP A 420 12.42 0.44 15.49
C ASP A 420 13.75 0.74 14.78
N PHE A 421 14.58 -0.29 14.58
CA PHE A 421 15.80 -0.16 13.78
C PHE A 421 15.51 -0.16 12.28
N LEU A 422 14.63 -1.06 11.82
CA LEU A 422 14.12 -1.15 10.45
C LEU A 422 12.96 -0.16 10.22
N ASP A 423 13.23 1.11 10.50
CA ASP A 423 12.28 2.20 10.50
C ASP A 423 11.86 2.67 9.08
N GLU A 424 11.18 3.81 9.03
CA GLU A 424 10.62 4.39 7.80
C GLU A 424 11.62 5.31 7.08
N ARG A 425 12.85 5.49 7.59
CA ARG A 425 13.86 6.38 6.97
C ARG A 425 14.12 6.03 5.50
N LEU A 426 14.17 4.74 5.15
CA LEU A 426 14.35 4.32 3.76
C LEU A 426 13.16 4.70 2.88
N ILE A 427 11.92 4.60 3.38
CA ILE A 427 10.72 5.02 2.64
C ILE A 427 10.78 6.52 2.38
N ASP A 428 11.04 7.30 3.42
CA ASP A 428 11.13 8.75 3.33
C ASP A 428 12.18 9.19 2.30
N LYS A 429 13.36 8.55 2.30
CA LYS A 429 14.42 8.88 1.33
C LYS A 429 14.10 8.48 -0.09
N LEU A 430 13.41 7.36 -0.30
CA LEU A 430 12.93 6.99 -1.63
C LEU A 430 11.86 7.97 -2.14
N ASP A 431 10.98 8.46 -1.26
CA ASP A 431 9.98 9.47 -1.59
C ASP A 431 10.61 10.85 -1.85
N GLU A 432 11.62 11.25 -1.09
CA GLU A 432 12.41 12.46 -1.36
C GLU A 432 13.10 12.38 -2.74
N ALA A 433 13.72 11.24 -3.07
CA ALA A 433 14.35 11.02 -4.38
C ALA A 433 13.32 11.05 -5.53
N LEU A 434 12.14 10.47 -5.30
CA LEU A 434 11.05 10.46 -6.28
C LEU A 434 10.55 11.88 -6.60
N ASN A 435 10.48 12.74 -5.58
CA ASN A 435 9.97 14.10 -5.67
C ASN A 435 11.05 15.15 -6.03
N ALA A 436 12.33 14.78 -6.05
CA ALA A 436 13.42 15.68 -6.39
C ALA A 436 13.32 16.17 -7.84
N THR A 437 13.34 17.49 -8.02
CA THR A 437 13.21 18.12 -9.35
C THR A 437 14.54 18.22 -10.09
N LEU A 438 15.64 18.30 -9.35
CA LEU A 438 17.00 18.35 -9.89
C LEU A 438 17.65 16.96 -9.85
N GLU A 439 18.44 16.64 -10.87
CA GLU A 439 19.12 15.36 -10.99
C GLU A 439 20.16 15.14 -9.87
N ASP A 440 20.91 16.19 -9.51
CA ASP A 440 21.91 16.11 -8.43
C ASP A 440 21.25 15.88 -7.06
N GLU A 441 20.11 16.52 -6.79
CA GLU A 441 19.34 16.30 -5.55
C GLU A 441 18.84 14.86 -5.48
N ARG A 442 18.27 14.37 -6.59
CA ARG A 442 17.78 12.98 -6.70
C ARG A 442 18.91 11.99 -6.46
N ARG A 443 20.08 12.24 -7.04
CA ARG A 443 21.27 11.41 -6.84
C ARG A 443 21.74 11.44 -5.40
N ALA A 444 21.77 12.61 -4.75
CA ALA A 444 22.11 12.71 -3.33
C ALA A 444 21.15 11.90 -2.45
N ARG A 445 19.84 11.96 -2.71
CA ARG A 445 18.84 11.15 -1.98
C ARG A 445 18.96 9.65 -2.26
N GLN A 446 19.30 9.29 -3.49
CA GLN A 446 19.60 7.91 -3.85
C GLN A 446 20.85 7.39 -3.11
N ASP A 447 21.86 8.25 -2.90
CA ASP A 447 23.07 7.90 -2.14
C ASP A 447 22.74 7.71 -0.66
N GLU A 448 21.98 8.63 -0.05
CA GLU A 448 21.48 8.49 1.33
C GLU A 448 20.63 7.23 1.52
N ALA A 449 19.75 6.90 0.58
CA ALA A 449 18.96 5.67 0.62
C ALA A 449 19.86 4.42 0.58
N ARG A 450 20.98 4.45 -0.14
CA ARG A 450 21.95 3.35 -0.18
C ARG A 450 22.68 3.19 1.15
N GLU A 451 23.05 4.29 1.80
CA GLU A 451 23.68 4.25 3.13
C GLU A 451 22.74 3.61 4.17
N ILE A 452 21.45 3.97 4.15
CA ILE A 452 20.44 3.35 5.03
C ILE A 452 20.31 1.85 4.75
N ILE A 453 20.31 1.44 3.48
CA ILE A 453 20.26 0.01 3.11
C ILE A 453 21.48 -0.73 3.64
N ASP A 454 22.67 -0.14 3.53
CA ASP A 454 23.90 -0.76 4.01
C ASP A 454 23.91 -0.83 5.56
N GLU A 455 23.39 0.19 6.27
CA GLU A 455 23.15 0.18 7.72
C GLU A 455 22.21 -0.97 8.14
N TYR A 456 21.07 -1.12 7.45
CA TYR A 456 20.13 -2.21 7.73
C TYR A 456 20.72 -3.59 7.43
N LEU A 457 21.44 -3.74 6.32
CA LEU A 457 22.10 -5.01 5.95
C LEU A 457 23.22 -5.38 6.92
N ASP A 458 23.87 -4.41 7.55
CA ASP A 458 24.84 -4.67 8.61
C ASP A 458 24.14 -5.13 9.88
N TYR A 459 23.13 -4.39 10.34
CA TYR A 459 22.29 -4.77 11.47
C TYR A 459 21.73 -6.19 11.33
N ILE A 460 21.16 -6.54 10.17
CA ILE A 460 20.63 -7.88 9.92
C ILE A 460 21.68 -8.97 10.09
N ARG A 461 22.94 -8.67 9.76
CA ARG A 461 24.05 -9.64 9.82
C ARG A 461 24.64 -9.76 11.22
N THR A 462 24.65 -8.67 11.99
CA THR A 462 25.36 -8.58 13.26
C THR A 462 24.48 -8.68 14.48
N ASP A 463 23.17 -8.46 14.36
CA ASP A 463 22.25 -8.46 15.49
C ASP A 463 21.88 -9.89 15.89
N ASP A 464 22.36 -10.31 17.06
CA ASP A 464 22.13 -11.65 17.61
C ASP A 464 20.65 -11.92 17.89
N MET A 465 19.90 -10.89 18.27
CA MET A 465 18.48 -11.02 18.56
C MET A 465 17.67 -11.34 17.31
N LEU A 466 17.96 -10.68 16.18
CA LEU A 466 17.32 -10.99 14.91
C LEU A 466 17.60 -12.43 14.45
N GLN A 467 18.82 -12.93 14.65
CA GLN A 467 19.15 -14.33 14.35
C GLN A 467 18.38 -15.29 15.27
N ALA A 468 18.31 -14.98 16.57
CA ALA A 468 17.55 -15.77 17.54
C ALA A 468 16.04 -15.79 17.26
N ILE A 469 15.49 -14.74 16.64
CA ILE A 469 14.08 -14.70 16.22
C ILE A 469 13.81 -15.71 15.10
N ASP A 470 14.69 -15.85 14.10
CA ASP A 470 14.53 -16.88 13.06
C ASP A 470 14.74 -18.30 13.64
N ASP A 471 15.68 -18.46 14.58
CA ASP A 471 15.99 -19.72 15.27
C ASP A 471 15.18 -19.95 16.57
N ASN A 472 13.97 -19.37 16.68
CA ASN A 472 13.23 -19.27 17.94
C ASN A 472 12.75 -20.62 18.53
N GLY A 473 12.61 -21.67 17.71
CA GLY A 473 12.15 -23.00 18.15
C GLY A 473 10.65 -23.16 18.45
N PHE A 474 9.86 -22.10 18.39
CA PHE A 474 8.39 -22.12 18.58
C PHE A 474 7.65 -22.25 17.25
N VAL A 475 8.06 -21.48 16.24
CA VAL A 475 7.42 -21.43 14.92
C VAL A 475 8.41 -21.01 13.84
N ASP A 476 8.28 -21.61 12.65
CA ASP A 476 9.10 -21.23 11.51
C ASP A 476 8.77 -19.79 11.08
N VAL A 477 9.76 -18.91 11.16
CA VAL A 477 9.73 -17.55 10.60
C VAL A 477 10.96 -17.39 9.70
N ALA A 478 10.89 -16.48 8.73
CA ALA A 478 11.94 -16.31 7.72
C ALA A 478 12.29 -14.83 7.54
N ILE A 479 12.51 -14.11 8.64
CA ILE A 479 12.67 -12.66 8.66
C ILE A 479 14.02 -12.26 8.06
N VAL A 480 15.12 -12.88 8.50
CA VAL A 480 16.49 -12.54 8.05
C VAL A 480 16.63 -12.75 6.55
N SER A 481 16.15 -13.89 6.04
CA SER A 481 16.24 -14.20 4.60
C SER A 481 15.40 -13.26 3.74
N SER A 482 14.18 -12.92 4.19
CA SER A 482 13.27 -12.00 3.51
C SER A 482 13.84 -10.58 3.44
N LEU A 483 14.39 -10.09 4.56
CA LEU A 483 15.02 -8.78 4.64
C LEU A 483 16.26 -8.69 3.74
N ASN A 484 17.16 -9.67 3.82
CA ASN A 484 18.36 -9.73 2.98
C ASN A 484 18.01 -9.72 1.48
N ALA A 485 17.04 -10.55 1.07
CA ALA A 485 16.62 -10.64 -0.32
C ALA A 485 16.06 -9.31 -0.83
N CYS A 486 15.20 -8.66 -0.04
CA CYS A 486 14.61 -7.38 -0.39
C CYS A 486 15.66 -6.27 -0.47
N LEU A 487 16.41 -6.04 0.61
CA LEU A 487 17.37 -4.94 0.70
C LEU A 487 18.52 -5.08 -0.31
N THR A 488 19.00 -6.29 -0.56
CA THR A 488 19.97 -6.55 -1.63
C THR A 488 19.42 -6.21 -3.01
N THR A 489 18.14 -6.55 -3.26
CA THR A 489 17.48 -6.25 -4.54
C THR A 489 17.28 -4.75 -4.73
N VAL A 490 16.78 -4.07 -3.69
CA VAL A 490 16.59 -2.61 -3.70
C VAL A 490 17.93 -1.90 -3.88
N GLY A 491 18.96 -2.27 -3.10
CA GLY A 491 20.30 -1.70 -3.21
C GLY A 491 20.91 -1.87 -4.59
N LYS A 492 20.72 -3.03 -5.25
CA LYS A 492 21.15 -3.24 -6.64
C LYS A 492 20.43 -2.33 -7.63
N ARG A 493 19.11 -2.16 -7.47
CA ARG A 493 18.30 -1.28 -8.33
C ARG A 493 18.71 0.18 -8.22
N LEU A 494 19.06 0.63 -7.01
CA LEU A 494 19.57 1.99 -6.77
C LEU A 494 21.03 2.20 -7.20
N ARG A 495 21.72 1.18 -7.74
CA ARG A 495 23.08 1.32 -8.30
C ARG A 495 23.11 1.25 -9.83
N ALA A 496 21.99 0.85 -10.44
CA ALA A 496 21.80 0.76 -11.89
C ALA A 496 21.31 2.10 -12.43
#